data_AF-A0A5T7ZCQ5-F1
#
_entry.id   AF-A0A5T7ZCQ5-F1
#
_cell.length_a   1.000
_cell.length_b   1.000
_cell.length_c   1.000
_cell.angle_alpha   90.00
_cell.angle_beta   90.00
_cell.angle_gamma   90.00
#
_symmetry.space_group_name_H-M   'P 1'
#
loop_
_entity.id
_entity.type
_entity.pdbx_description
1 polymer ?
#
loop_
_entity_poly.entity_id
_entity_poly.type
_entity_poly.pdbx_seq_one_letter_code
_entity_poly.pdbx_strand_id
1 'polypeptide(L)'
;MLVKLAADQRTLKAIYSKELKAAKKRELLPFWLPWVNGVLEQGKGAQDDILMTVMLWRLDTGDIAGALEIARYALKYGLTMPGKHRRTPPYMFTEEVALAAMRAHAAGESVDPRLLTDTLELTATADMPDEVRAKLHKITGLFLRDGGDAAGALAHLQRATQLDCQAGVKKEIERLERELKPKPEPQPKAATRTPHKTRSVTPAKRGRPKKKAS
;
A
#
# COMPACT_ATOMS: atom_id res chain seq x y z
N MET A 1 -19.94 -1.11 32.76
CA MET A 1 -19.06 -1.52 31.63
C MET A 1 -17.66 -0.90 31.68
N LEU A 2 -17.50 0.40 31.98
CA LEU A 2 -16.16 1.03 32.10
C LEU A 2 -15.21 0.36 33.12
N VAL A 3 -15.74 -0.18 34.23
CA VAL A 3 -14.93 -0.95 35.21
C VAL A 3 -14.30 -2.19 34.58
N LYS A 4 -15.04 -2.91 33.71
CA LYS A 4 -14.53 -4.08 32.99
C LYS A 4 -13.47 -3.66 31.97
N LEU A 5 -13.70 -2.57 31.24
CA LEU A 5 -12.70 -2.00 30.31
C LEU A 5 -11.39 -1.68 31.05
N ALA A 6 -11.47 -1.02 32.21
CA ALA A 6 -10.30 -0.69 33.01
C ALA A 6 -9.57 -1.94 33.56
N ALA A 7 -10.30 -3.02 33.87
CA ALA A 7 -9.68 -4.30 34.25
C ALA A 7 -8.93 -4.92 33.06
N ASP A 8 -9.55 -4.99 31.89
CA ASP A 8 -8.91 -5.52 30.67
C ASP A 8 -7.68 -4.70 30.25
N GLN A 9 -7.77 -3.37 30.32
CA GLN A 9 -6.65 -2.49 30.04
C GLN A 9 -5.48 -2.71 31.01
N ARG A 10 -5.74 -2.97 32.30
CA ARG A 10 -4.70 -3.33 33.28
C ARG A 10 -4.04 -4.67 32.93
N THR A 11 -4.83 -5.68 32.56
CA THR A 11 -4.30 -6.97 32.09
C THR A 11 -3.39 -6.78 30.87
N LEU A 12 -3.83 -5.99 29.88
CA LEU A 12 -3.04 -5.70 28.68
C LEU A 12 -1.77 -4.89 29.00
N LYS A 13 -1.81 -3.99 30.00
CA LYS A 13 -0.65 -3.20 30.42
C LYS A 13 0.43 -4.07 31.07
N ALA A 14 0.05 -5.17 31.74
CA ALA A 14 0.98 -6.10 32.36
C ALA A 14 1.74 -6.99 31.36
N ILE A 15 1.28 -7.08 30.11
CA ILE A 15 1.97 -7.77 29.03
C ILE A 15 2.99 -6.80 28.41
N TYR A 16 4.19 -7.26 28.05
CA TYR A 16 5.17 -6.44 27.34
C TYR A 16 5.15 -6.69 25.83
N SER A 17 5.10 -7.96 25.42
CA SER A 17 5.07 -8.35 24.00
C SER A 17 3.86 -7.79 23.27
N LYS A 18 4.09 -7.18 22.11
CA LYS A 18 3.02 -6.68 21.24
C LYS A 18 2.18 -7.81 20.66
N GLU A 19 2.81 -8.92 20.29
CA GLU A 19 2.12 -10.11 19.76
C GLU A 19 1.24 -10.75 20.82
N LEU A 20 1.73 -10.93 22.05
CA LEU A 20 0.92 -11.46 23.15
C LEU A 20 -0.23 -10.52 23.51
N LYS A 21 -0.03 -9.19 23.42
CA LYS A 21 -1.12 -8.22 23.58
C LYS A 21 -2.17 -8.39 22.48
N ALA A 22 -1.76 -8.54 21.23
CA ALA A 22 -2.68 -8.74 20.12
C ALA A 22 -3.47 -10.05 20.29
N ALA A 23 -2.81 -11.15 20.66
CA ALA A 23 -3.48 -12.40 21.00
C ALA A 23 -4.51 -12.22 22.12
N LYS A 24 -4.14 -11.52 23.20
CA LYS A 24 -5.06 -11.26 24.31
C LYS A 24 -6.23 -10.36 23.91
N LYS A 25 -6.00 -9.34 23.06
CA LYS A 25 -7.08 -8.50 22.52
C LYS A 25 -8.05 -9.34 21.69
N ARG A 26 -7.56 -10.28 20.87
CA ARG A 26 -8.39 -11.18 20.07
C ARG A 26 -9.30 -12.06 20.93
N GLU A 27 -8.84 -12.51 22.11
CA GLU A 27 -9.68 -13.21 23.09
C GLU A 27 -10.75 -12.31 23.73
N LEU A 28 -10.44 -11.03 23.95
CA LEU A 28 -11.33 -10.08 24.62
C LEU A 28 -12.41 -9.50 23.69
N LEU A 29 -12.10 -9.31 22.40
CA LEU A 29 -12.98 -8.66 21.44
C LEU A 29 -14.40 -9.27 21.34
N PRO A 30 -14.58 -10.61 21.34
CA PRO A 30 -15.92 -11.21 21.31
C PRO A 30 -16.84 -10.77 22.46
N PHE A 31 -16.28 -10.53 23.65
CA PHE A 31 -17.06 -10.02 24.79
C PHE A 31 -17.60 -8.61 24.54
N TRP A 32 -16.84 -7.77 23.82
CA TRP A 32 -17.21 -6.38 23.54
C TRP A 32 -18.11 -6.23 22.31
N LEU A 33 -18.20 -7.25 21.47
CA LEU A 33 -18.97 -7.21 20.22
C LEU A 33 -20.46 -6.83 20.43
N PRO A 34 -21.19 -7.36 21.42
CA PRO A 34 -22.58 -6.95 21.66
C PRO A 34 -22.72 -5.46 21.99
N TRP A 35 -21.75 -4.88 22.71
CA TRP A 35 -21.74 -3.45 23.02
C TRP A 35 -21.53 -2.61 21.75
N VAL A 36 -20.55 -2.98 20.93
CA VAL A 36 -20.29 -2.31 19.65
C VAL A 36 -21.53 -2.33 18.78
N ASN A 37 -22.15 -3.50 18.56
CA ASN A 37 -23.33 -3.62 17.72
C ASN A 37 -24.49 -2.74 18.23
N GLY A 38 -24.76 -2.76 19.53
CA GLY A 38 -25.80 -1.93 20.13
C GLY A 38 -25.56 -0.43 19.91
N VAL A 39 -24.30 0.03 20.04
CA VAL A 39 -23.96 1.44 19.80
C VAL A 39 -24.05 1.80 18.31
N LEU A 40 -23.61 0.93 17.40
CA LEU A 40 -23.67 1.20 15.97
C LEU A 40 -25.10 1.20 15.43
N GLU A 41 -25.99 0.34 15.97
CA GLU A 41 -27.39 0.25 15.55
C GLU A 41 -28.28 1.37 16.13
N GLN A 42 -28.07 1.72 17.41
CA GLN A 42 -29.01 2.56 18.17
C GLN A 42 -28.41 3.88 18.66
N GLY A 43 -27.10 4.05 18.47
CA GLY A 43 -26.36 5.20 18.98
C GLY A 43 -26.75 6.51 18.32
N LYS A 44 -26.76 7.58 19.12
CA LYS A 44 -27.07 8.95 18.70
C LYS A 44 -25.83 9.86 18.71
N GLY A 45 -24.64 9.28 18.60
CA GLY A 45 -23.38 10.03 18.60
C GLY A 45 -22.85 10.44 19.98
N ALA A 46 -23.35 9.86 21.06
CA ALA A 46 -22.78 10.10 22.39
C ALA A 46 -21.33 9.59 22.46
N GLN A 47 -20.48 10.29 23.23
CA GLN A 47 -19.10 9.84 23.45
C GLN A 47 -19.09 8.46 24.12
N ASP A 48 -18.31 7.54 23.55
CA ASP A 48 -18.19 6.17 24.03
C ASP A 48 -16.73 5.69 23.98
N ASP A 49 -16.07 5.73 25.13
CA ASP A 49 -14.67 5.32 25.26
C ASP A 49 -14.47 3.81 25.05
N ILE A 50 -15.51 2.98 25.27
CA ILE A 50 -15.44 1.55 25.00
C ILE A 50 -15.39 1.34 23.49
N LEU A 51 -16.30 1.98 22.76
CA LEU A 51 -16.37 1.91 21.30
C LEU A 51 -15.03 2.34 20.67
N MET A 52 -14.49 3.48 21.10
CA MET A 52 -13.23 4.00 20.58
C MET A 52 -12.01 3.15 20.97
N THR A 53 -12.01 2.55 22.16
CA THR A 53 -10.96 1.60 22.56
C THR A 53 -11.01 0.32 21.74
N VAL A 54 -12.22 -0.21 21.51
CA VAL A 54 -12.43 -1.43 20.73
C VAL A 54 -12.03 -1.24 19.26
N MET A 55 -12.28 -0.06 18.68
CA MET A 55 -11.78 0.30 17.35
C MET A 55 -10.26 0.11 17.24
N LEU A 56 -9.50 0.63 18.21
CA LEU A 56 -8.04 0.47 18.24
C LEU A 56 -7.63 -1.00 18.44
N TRP A 57 -8.31 -1.71 19.34
CA TRP A 57 -7.99 -3.12 19.58
C TRP A 57 -8.25 -4.01 18.36
N ARG A 58 -9.27 -3.70 17.56
CA ARG A 58 -9.51 -4.39 16.29
C ARG A 58 -8.31 -4.20 15.34
N LEU A 59 -7.79 -2.99 15.20
CA LEU A 59 -6.58 -2.70 14.41
C LEU A 59 -5.32 -3.39 14.94
N ASP A 60 -5.16 -3.45 16.26
CA ASP A 60 -4.07 -4.22 16.90
C ASP A 60 -4.12 -5.71 16.53
N THR A 61 -5.31 -6.26 16.30
CA THR A 61 -5.54 -7.65 15.89
C THR A 61 -5.65 -7.86 14.39
N GLY A 62 -5.50 -6.81 13.58
CA GLY A 62 -5.61 -6.88 12.11
C GLY A 62 -7.04 -6.85 11.57
N ASP A 63 -8.06 -6.69 12.40
CA ASP A 63 -9.46 -6.52 11.97
C ASP A 63 -9.71 -5.08 11.49
N ILE A 64 -9.22 -4.78 10.29
CA ILE A 64 -9.39 -3.45 9.66
C ILE A 64 -10.86 -3.21 9.30
N ALA A 65 -11.56 -4.22 8.78
CA ALA A 65 -12.96 -4.09 8.35
C ALA A 65 -13.86 -3.67 9.52
N GLY A 66 -13.78 -4.37 10.65
CA GLY A 66 -14.58 -4.05 11.82
C GLY A 66 -14.18 -2.72 12.49
N ALA A 67 -12.90 -2.35 12.44
CA ALA A 67 -12.47 -1.03 12.90
C ALA A 67 -13.04 0.10 12.03
N LEU A 68 -13.13 -0.11 10.72
CA LEU A 68 -13.65 0.86 9.75
C LEU A 68 -15.16 1.10 9.94
N GLU A 69 -15.94 0.08 10.32
CA GLU A 69 -17.34 0.26 10.72
C GLU A 69 -17.49 1.21 11.90
N ILE A 70 -16.66 1.03 12.93
CA ILE A 70 -16.65 1.93 14.09
C ILE A 70 -16.19 3.33 13.70
N ALA A 71 -15.14 3.44 12.87
CA ALA A 71 -14.60 4.73 12.44
C ALA A 71 -15.62 5.55 11.66
N ARG A 72 -16.41 4.92 10.76
CA ARG A 72 -17.49 5.59 10.04
C ARG A 72 -18.51 6.24 10.99
N TYR A 73 -18.92 5.52 12.03
CA TYR A 73 -19.81 6.06 13.06
C TYR A 73 -19.13 7.19 13.86
N ALA A 74 -17.91 6.94 14.35
CA ALA A 74 -17.18 7.86 15.21
C ALA A 74 -16.91 9.22 14.53
N LEU A 75 -16.47 9.20 13.27
CA LEU A 75 -16.17 10.40 12.49
C LEU A 75 -17.45 11.15 12.10
N LYS A 76 -18.53 10.43 11.73
CA LYS A 76 -19.82 11.04 11.43
C LYS A 76 -20.36 11.86 12.61
N TYR A 77 -20.21 11.35 13.82
CA TYR A 77 -20.74 11.99 15.03
C TYR A 77 -19.70 12.80 15.82
N GLY A 78 -18.47 12.91 15.34
CA GLY A 78 -17.42 13.72 15.98
C GLY A 78 -16.98 13.20 17.35
N LEU A 79 -16.98 11.88 17.56
CA LEU A 79 -16.46 11.27 18.79
C LEU A 79 -14.98 11.62 18.98
N THR A 80 -14.50 11.61 20.21
CA THR A 80 -13.09 11.88 20.54
C THR A 80 -12.34 10.61 20.90
N MET A 81 -11.01 10.62 20.75
CA MET A 81 -10.18 9.50 21.18
C MET A 81 -10.21 9.37 22.71
N PRO A 82 -10.22 8.15 23.27
CA PRO A 82 -10.29 7.93 24.70
C PRO A 82 -9.00 8.38 25.37
N GLY A 83 -9.09 8.89 26.59
CA GLY A 83 -7.94 9.44 27.32
C GLY A 83 -7.48 10.80 26.80
N LYS A 84 -6.25 11.21 27.15
CA LYS A 84 -5.69 12.54 26.81
C LYS A 84 -4.82 12.50 25.56
N HIS A 85 -5.26 11.79 24.51
CA HIS A 85 -4.52 11.76 23.26
C HIS A 85 -4.58 13.12 22.56
N ARG A 86 -3.43 13.60 22.07
CA ARG A 86 -3.35 14.83 21.26
C ARG A 86 -3.84 14.63 19.83
N ARG A 87 -3.88 13.39 19.36
CA ARG A 87 -4.27 13.03 17.98
C ARG A 87 -5.80 13.00 17.88
N THR A 88 -6.32 13.58 16.80
CA THR A 88 -7.74 13.49 16.46
C THR A 88 -8.10 12.05 16.05
N PRO A 89 -9.38 11.66 16.12
CA PRO A 89 -9.83 10.35 15.65
C PRO A 89 -9.41 9.99 14.23
N PRO A 90 -9.61 10.83 13.18
CA PRO A 90 -9.19 10.47 11.83
C PRO A 90 -7.68 10.30 11.71
N TYR A 91 -6.88 11.14 12.38
CA TYR A 91 -5.42 10.95 12.41
C TYR A 91 -5.07 9.60 13.04
N MET A 92 -5.49 9.37 14.28
CA MET A 92 -5.20 8.12 15.00
C MET A 92 -5.64 6.89 14.18
N PHE A 93 -6.84 6.93 13.61
CA PHE A 93 -7.37 5.83 12.80
C PHE A 93 -6.54 5.57 11.55
N THR A 94 -6.22 6.60 10.75
CA THR A 94 -5.41 6.45 9.53
C THR A 94 -4.03 5.86 9.84
N GLU A 95 -3.38 6.33 10.90
CA GLU A 95 -2.06 5.81 11.29
C GLU A 95 -2.13 4.34 11.69
N GLU A 96 -3.09 3.96 12.52
CA GLU A 96 -3.21 2.59 13.01
C GLU A 96 -3.67 1.61 11.93
N VAL A 97 -4.51 2.03 10.96
CA VAL A 97 -4.83 1.22 9.76
C VAL A 97 -3.58 0.98 8.93
N ALA A 98 -2.79 2.03 8.67
CA ALA A 98 -1.55 1.88 7.90
C ALA A 98 -0.57 0.92 8.61
N LEU A 99 -0.43 1.03 9.93
CA LEU A 99 0.42 0.12 10.72
C LEU A 99 -0.11 -1.31 10.73
N ALA A 100 -1.43 -1.52 10.81
CA ALA A 100 -2.05 -2.84 10.74
C ALA A 100 -1.80 -3.51 9.38
N ALA A 101 -2.04 -2.79 8.29
CA ALA A 101 -1.80 -3.25 6.93
C ALA A 101 -0.32 -3.54 6.67
N MET A 102 0.60 -2.73 7.21
CA MET A 102 2.05 -2.98 7.11
C MET A 102 2.46 -4.26 7.83
N ARG A 103 1.88 -4.55 9.00
CA ARG A 103 2.13 -5.82 9.71
C ARG A 103 1.63 -7.01 8.90
N ALA A 104 0.41 -6.93 8.36
CA ALA A 104 -0.17 -7.98 7.53
C ALA A 104 0.69 -8.27 6.29
N HIS A 105 1.05 -7.22 5.53
CA HIS A 105 1.93 -7.37 4.37
C HIS A 105 3.30 -7.96 4.73
N ALA A 106 3.90 -7.55 5.85
CA ALA A 106 5.17 -8.11 6.31
C ALA A 106 5.06 -9.60 6.70
N ALA A 107 3.89 -10.03 7.17
CA ALA A 107 3.58 -11.43 7.47
C ALA A 107 3.14 -12.25 6.23
N GLY A 108 3.03 -11.62 5.05
CA GLY A 108 2.48 -12.27 3.85
C GLY A 108 0.97 -12.52 3.92
N GLU A 109 0.28 -11.86 4.85
CA GLU A 109 -1.17 -11.93 4.99
C GLU A 109 -1.84 -11.01 3.96
N SER A 110 -2.99 -11.42 3.43
CA SER A 110 -3.77 -10.61 2.51
C SER A 110 -4.66 -9.62 3.27
N VAL A 111 -4.72 -8.40 2.76
CA VAL A 111 -5.70 -7.38 3.15
C VAL A 111 -6.41 -6.92 1.88
N ASP A 112 -7.73 -6.84 1.92
CA ASP A 112 -8.50 -6.26 0.82
C ASP A 112 -8.11 -4.78 0.64
N PRO A 113 -7.52 -4.40 -0.52
CA PRO A 113 -7.12 -3.01 -0.77
C PRO A 113 -8.27 -2.01 -0.64
N ARG A 114 -9.53 -2.45 -0.84
CA ARG A 114 -10.72 -1.60 -0.69
C ARG A 114 -10.84 -1.03 0.71
N LEU A 115 -10.44 -1.77 1.75
CA LEU A 115 -10.46 -1.27 3.13
C LEU A 115 -9.49 -0.10 3.33
N LEU A 116 -8.37 -0.10 2.60
CA LEU A 116 -7.36 0.95 2.68
C LEU A 116 -7.78 2.17 1.87
N THR A 117 -8.39 1.99 0.70
CA THR A 117 -8.97 3.09 -0.09
C THR A 117 -10.15 3.73 0.63
N ASP A 118 -11.05 2.94 1.22
CA ASP A 118 -12.15 3.45 2.06
C ASP A 118 -11.62 4.28 3.23
N THR A 119 -10.50 3.86 3.84
CA THR A 119 -9.87 4.62 4.92
C THR A 119 -9.34 5.96 4.41
N LEU A 120 -8.70 6.00 3.23
CA LEU A 120 -8.23 7.22 2.60
C LEU A 120 -9.37 8.19 2.28
N GLU A 121 -10.48 7.68 1.77
CA GLU A 121 -11.69 8.46 1.47
C GLU A 121 -12.34 9.01 2.75
N LEU A 122 -12.52 8.15 3.76
CA LEU A 122 -13.11 8.52 5.04
C LEU A 122 -12.33 9.62 5.75
N THR A 123 -11.01 9.71 5.55
CA THR A 123 -10.14 10.72 6.19
C THR A 123 -9.56 11.73 5.20
N ALA A 124 -10.15 11.87 4.01
CA ALA A 124 -9.64 12.72 2.93
C ALA A 124 -9.48 14.19 3.35
N THR A 125 -10.43 14.73 4.11
CA THR A 125 -10.45 16.13 4.55
C THR A 125 -9.85 16.36 5.94
N ALA A 126 -9.35 15.30 6.59
CA ALA A 126 -8.83 15.40 7.95
C ALA A 126 -7.39 15.91 7.97
N ASP A 127 -7.11 16.79 8.93
CA ASP A 127 -5.77 17.26 9.24
C ASP A 127 -4.95 16.17 9.95
N MET A 128 -3.75 15.91 9.42
CA MET A 128 -2.76 14.97 9.97
C MET A 128 -1.41 15.21 9.27
N PRO A 129 -0.28 14.79 9.87
CA PRO A 129 1.02 14.83 9.21
C PRO A 129 1.01 14.06 7.88
N ASP A 130 1.65 14.63 6.86
CA ASP A 130 1.69 14.05 5.51
C ASP A 130 2.33 12.66 5.51
N GLU A 131 3.28 12.38 6.41
CA GLU A 131 3.93 11.08 6.56
C GLU A 131 2.94 9.98 6.96
N VAL A 132 1.89 10.32 7.70
CA VAL A 132 0.83 9.36 8.08
C VAL A 132 0.01 8.98 6.85
N ARG A 133 -0.38 9.98 6.05
CA ARG A 133 -1.11 9.77 4.81
C ARG A 133 -0.25 9.04 3.76
N ALA A 134 1.03 9.41 3.66
CA ALA A 134 2.00 8.75 2.79
C ALA A 134 2.15 7.27 3.14
N LYS A 135 2.19 6.93 4.43
CA LYS A 135 2.27 5.54 4.91
C LYS A 135 1.06 4.71 4.46
N LEU A 136 -0.16 5.25 4.55
CA LEU A 136 -1.36 4.56 4.08
C LEU A 136 -1.37 4.39 2.56
N HIS A 137 -1.02 5.43 1.79
CA HIS A 137 -0.87 5.29 0.33
C HIS A 137 0.19 4.26 -0.04
N LYS A 138 1.35 4.27 0.63
CA LYS A 138 2.43 3.31 0.40
C LYS A 138 1.93 1.88 0.53
N ILE A 139 1.31 1.54 1.67
CA ILE A 139 0.88 0.17 1.91
C ILE A 139 -0.28 -0.24 0.99
N THR A 140 -1.18 0.69 0.66
CA THR A 140 -2.23 0.46 -0.35
C THR A 140 -1.63 0.08 -1.71
N GLY A 141 -0.64 0.83 -2.18
CA GLY A 141 0.02 0.56 -3.45
C GLY A 141 0.76 -0.77 -3.48
N LEU A 142 1.33 -1.21 -2.36
CA LEU A 142 1.96 -2.53 -2.26
C LEU A 142 0.95 -3.67 -2.37
N PHE A 143 -0.18 -3.59 -1.67
CA PHE A 143 -1.24 -4.60 -1.79
C PHE A 143 -1.87 -4.63 -3.20
N LEU A 144 -2.07 -3.47 -3.84
CA LEU A 144 -2.56 -3.41 -5.23
C LEU A 144 -1.58 -4.06 -6.21
N ARG A 145 -0.27 -3.81 -6.05
CA ARG A 145 0.78 -4.45 -6.85
C ARG A 145 0.70 -5.97 -6.69
N ASP A 146 0.60 -6.45 -5.46
CA ASP A 146 0.57 -7.89 -5.18
C ASP A 146 -0.72 -8.54 -5.70
N GLY A 147 -1.80 -7.77 -5.78
CA GLY A 147 -3.06 -8.16 -6.44
C GLY A 147 -3.07 -8.03 -7.97
N GLY A 148 -1.96 -7.60 -8.59
CA GLY A 148 -1.82 -7.45 -10.05
C GLY A 148 -2.36 -6.15 -10.65
N ASP A 149 -2.81 -5.20 -9.82
CA ASP A 149 -3.21 -3.87 -10.29
C ASP A 149 -2.01 -2.91 -10.32
N ALA A 150 -1.20 -3.04 -11.37
CA ALA A 150 0.00 -2.23 -11.54
C ALA A 150 -0.30 -0.72 -11.68
N ALA A 151 -1.41 -0.35 -12.32
CA ALA A 151 -1.79 1.05 -12.54
C ALA A 151 -2.24 1.72 -11.25
N GLY A 152 -3.12 1.06 -10.48
CA GLY A 152 -3.53 1.53 -9.17
C GLY A 152 -2.35 1.60 -8.19
N ALA A 153 -1.51 0.57 -8.18
CA ALA A 153 -0.29 0.56 -7.38
C ALA A 153 0.59 1.78 -7.65
N LEU A 154 0.86 2.07 -8.93
CA LEU A 154 1.70 3.20 -9.33
C LEU A 154 1.15 4.53 -8.81
N ALA A 155 -0.16 4.77 -8.98
CA ALA A 155 -0.80 6.00 -8.53
C ALA A 155 -0.66 6.21 -7.01
N HIS A 156 -0.90 5.16 -6.22
CA HIS A 156 -0.75 5.23 -4.77
C HIS A 156 0.71 5.44 -4.34
N LEU A 157 1.67 4.74 -4.94
CA LEU A 157 3.08 4.88 -4.57
C LEU A 157 3.66 6.26 -4.97
N GLN A 158 3.24 6.81 -6.12
CA GLN A 158 3.59 8.17 -6.50
C GLN A 158 3.01 9.18 -5.51
N ARG A 159 1.75 9.03 -5.11
CA ARG A 159 1.14 9.90 -4.09
C ARG A 159 1.85 9.82 -2.74
N ALA A 160 2.26 8.62 -2.32
CA ALA A 160 3.07 8.45 -1.12
C ALA A 160 4.40 9.24 -1.20
N THR A 161 5.07 9.22 -2.36
CA THR A 161 6.34 9.94 -2.56
C THR A 161 6.16 11.45 -2.63
N GLN A 162 5.03 11.94 -3.14
CA GLN A 162 4.70 13.37 -3.15
C GLN A 162 4.48 13.92 -1.75
N LEU A 163 3.86 13.13 -0.87
CA LEU A 163 3.59 13.48 0.52
C LEU A 163 4.84 13.32 1.40
N ASP A 164 5.59 12.24 1.19
CA ASP A 164 6.83 11.96 1.92
C ASP A 164 7.90 11.43 0.95
N CYS A 165 8.90 12.26 0.66
CA CYS A 165 9.99 11.88 -0.24
C CYS A 165 10.88 10.75 0.33
N GLN A 166 10.78 10.46 1.63
CA GLN A 166 11.45 9.38 2.35
C GLN A 166 10.57 8.12 2.49
N ALA A 167 9.40 8.06 1.84
CA ALA A 167 8.52 6.89 1.86
C ALA A 167 9.20 5.60 1.36
N GLY A 168 10.32 5.69 0.62
CA GLY A 168 11.17 4.55 0.29
C GLY A 168 10.63 3.64 -0.82
N VAL A 169 9.79 4.17 -1.73
CA VAL A 169 9.12 3.39 -2.80
C VAL A 169 9.58 3.74 -4.22
N LYS A 170 10.66 4.53 -4.35
CA LYS A 170 11.19 4.99 -5.66
C LYS A 170 11.48 3.85 -6.63
N LYS A 171 12.17 2.80 -6.16
CA LYS A 171 12.49 1.61 -6.98
C LYS A 171 11.23 0.87 -7.44
N GLU A 172 10.17 0.93 -6.64
CA GLU A 172 8.93 0.19 -6.90
C GLU A 172 8.12 0.92 -7.96
N ILE A 173 8.09 2.26 -7.89
CA ILE A 173 7.56 3.15 -8.92
C ILE A 173 8.28 2.90 -10.25
N GLU A 174 9.62 2.95 -10.27
CA GLU A 174 10.40 2.72 -11.49
C GLU A 174 10.12 1.36 -12.13
N ARG A 175 9.92 0.32 -11.32
CA ARG A 175 9.55 -1.01 -11.79
C ARG A 175 8.16 -1.00 -12.43
N LEU A 176 7.16 -0.47 -11.73
CA LEU A 176 5.78 -0.41 -12.22
C LEU A 176 5.65 0.44 -13.49
N GLU A 177 6.37 1.56 -13.58
CA GLU A 177 6.42 2.39 -14.79
C GLU A 177 6.99 1.65 -16.00
N ARG A 178 7.97 0.75 -15.80
CA ARG A 178 8.51 -0.08 -16.88
C ARG A 178 7.54 -1.19 -17.29
N GLU A 179 6.83 -1.76 -16.33
CA GLU A 179 5.84 -2.81 -16.57
C GLU A 179 4.64 -2.29 -17.37
N LEU A 180 4.18 -1.08 -17.05
CA LEU A 180 3.06 -0.44 -17.73
C LEU A 180 3.42 0.15 -19.10
N LYS A 181 4.71 0.29 -19.43
CA LYS A 181 5.11 0.70 -20.79
C LYS A 181 4.83 -0.45 -21.77
N PRO A 182 4.13 -0.18 -22.88
CA PRO A 182 3.90 -1.20 -23.90
C PRO A 182 5.25 -1.74 -24.40
N LYS A 183 5.37 -3.08 -24.47
CA LYS A 183 6.52 -3.71 -25.13
C LYS A 183 6.58 -3.17 -26.57
N PRO A 184 7.75 -2.72 -27.06
CA PRO A 184 7.90 -2.40 -28.47
C PRO A 184 7.47 -3.62 -29.29
N GLU A 185 6.53 -3.43 -30.23
CA GLU A 185 6.26 -4.44 -31.25
C GLU A 185 7.60 -4.80 -31.92
N PRO A 186 7.89 -6.09 -32.14
CA PRO A 186 9.08 -6.49 -32.87
C PRO A 186 8.97 -5.91 -34.29
N GLN A 187 9.64 -4.78 -34.52
CA GLN A 187 9.77 -4.22 -35.86
C GLN A 187 10.42 -5.29 -36.75
N PRO A 188 9.87 -5.57 -37.94
CA PRO A 188 10.51 -6.46 -38.88
C PRO A 188 11.91 -5.92 -39.14
N LYS A 189 12.94 -6.72 -38.88
CA LYS A 189 14.32 -6.38 -39.23
C LYS A 189 14.35 -6.08 -40.73
N ALA A 190 14.44 -4.79 -41.08
CA ALA A 190 14.69 -4.38 -42.45
C ALA A 190 15.98 -5.09 -42.90
N ALA A 191 15.85 -5.97 -43.90
CA ALA A 191 16.98 -6.68 -44.46
C ALA A 191 18.02 -5.65 -44.94
N THR A 192 19.18 -5.66 -44.29
CA THR A 192 20.33 -4.86 -44.68
C THR A 192 20.73 -5.30 -46.09
N ARG A 193 20.32 -4.56 -47.13
CA ARG A 193 20.85 -4.74 -48.48
C ARG A 193 22.32 -4.36 -48.44
N THR A 194 23.19 -5.35 -48.47
CA THR A 194 24.62 -5.19 -48.71
C THR A 194 24.83 -4.50 -50.06
N PRO A 195 25.63 -3.41 -50.13
CA PRO A 195 25.98 -2.81 -51.40
C PRO A 195 26.86 -3.78 -52.20
N HIS A 196 26.41 -4.11 -53.41
CA HIS A 196 27.13 -4.95 -54.35
C HIS A 196 28.38 -4.19 -54.82
N LYS A 197 29.58 -4.62 -54.41
CA LYS A 197 30.84 -4.12 -54.96
C LYS A 197 30.94 -4.51 -56.44
N THR A 198 30.90 -3.53 -57.33
CA THR A 198 31.26 -3.69 -58.75
C THR A 198 32.74 -4.04 -58.84
N ARG A 199 33.05 -5.24 -59.36
CA ARG A 199 34.43 -5.62 -59.71
C ARG A 199 34.85 -4.79 -60.93
N SER A 200 35.86 -3.94 -60.74
CA SER A 200 36.60 -3.33 -61.84
C SER A 200 37.38 -4.42 -62.59
N VAL A 201 37.14 -4.53 -63.89
CA VAL A 201 37.87 -5.41 -64.80
C VAL A 201 39.08 -4.65 -65.33
N THR A 202 40.28 -5.11 -64.99
CA THR A 202 41.54 -4.60 -65.52
C THR A 202 41.73 -5.07 -66.98
N PRO A 203 42.17 -4.22 -67.93
CA PRO A 203 42.38 -4.66 -69.32
C PRO A 203 43.68 -5.47 -69.46
N ALA A 204 43.59 -6.56 -70.24
CA ALA A 204 44.69 -7.43 -70.60
C ALA A 204 45.73 -6.74 -71.51
N LYS A 205 47.02 -6.82 -71.15
CA LYS A 205 48.14 -6.43 -72.01
C LYS A 205 48.34 -7.47 -73.14
N ARG A 206 48.18 -7.02 -74.39
CA ARG A 206 48.54 -7.76 -75.62
C ARG A 206 50.02 -7.53 -75.97
N GLY A 207 50.77 -8.62 -76.03
CA GLY A 207 51.74 -8.92 -77.10
C GLY A 207 53.16 -8.31 -77.07
N ARG A 208 54.17 -9.19 -77.08
CA ARG A 208 55.34 -9.06 -77.97
C ARG A 208 55.92 -10.44 -78.32
N PRO A 209 56.35 -10.71 -79.57
CA PRO A 209 56.47 -12.07 -80.11
C PRO A 209 57.85 -12.72 -79.92
N LYS A 210 57.86 -14.06 -80.06
CA LYS A 210 59.04 -14.93 -80.12
C LYS A 210 59.94 -14.58 -81.32
N LYS A 211 61.26 -14.58 -81.11
CA LYS A 211 62.27 -14.72 -82.16
C LYS A 211 63.07 -16.01 -81.92
N LYS A 212 63.25 -16.78 -82.99
CA LYS A 212 63.98 -18.07 -83.09
C LYS A 212 65.49 -17.87 -83.26
N ALA A 213 66.19 -19.01 -83.22
CA ALA A 213 67.56 -19.34 -83.65
C ALA A 213 68.57 -19.36 -82.49
N SER A 214 69.42 -20.38 -82.34
CA SER A 214 69.73 -21.57 -83.14
C SER A 214 70.37 -22.61 -82.22
#